data_AF-A0A968YZP3-F1
#
_entry.id   AF-A0A968YZP3-F1
#
_cell.length_a   1.000
_cell.length_b   1.000
_cell.length_c   1.000
_cell.angle_alpha   90.00
_cell.angle_beta   90.00
_cell.angle_gamma   90.00
#
_symmetry.space_group_name_H-M   'P 1'
#
loop_
_entity.id
_entity.type
_entity.pdbx_description
1 polymer ?
#
loop_
_entity_poly.entity_id
_entity_poly.type
_entity_poly.pdbx_seq_one_letter_code
_entity_poly.pdbx_strand_id
1 'polypeptide(L)'
;MEQKLQDLVGQPNVWLYLKSSGGWFKEVHILDVNSEVVTFRYEHESNDEKRLWEKTTRLENVAEVEIKLLAMPKDSKQIAQLKDQLSHLLE
;
A
#
# COMPACT_ATOMS: atom_id res chain seq x y z
N MET A 1 -0.01 -11.63 8.69
CA MET A 1 -0.07 -10.18 8.42
C MET A 1 1.31 -9.63 8.09
N GLU A 2 2.31 -9.93 8.91
CA GLU A 2 3.73 -9.59 8.71
C GLU A 2 4.21 -9.77 7.26
N GLN A 3 4.24 -11.01 6.75
CA GLN A 3 4.69 -11.30 5.37
C GLN A 3 3.98 -10.45 4.32
N LYS A 4 2.64 -10.34 4.41
CA LYS A 4 1.85 -9.52 3.47
C LYS A 4 2.26 -8.05 3.52
N LEU A 5 2.57 -7.49 4.68
CA LEU A 5 3.04 -6.11 4.78
C LEU A 5 4.49 -5.97 4.32
N GLN A 6 5.31 -6.99 4.54
CA GLN A 6 6.70 -7.02 4.11
C GLN A 6 6.83 -7.03 2.58
N ASP A 7 5.96 -7.78 1.90
CA ASP A 7 5.84 -7.78 0.44
C ASP A 7 5.37 -6.43 -0.12
N LEU A 8 4.80 -5.57 0.73
CA LEU A 8 4.28 -4.25 0.39
C LEU A 8 5.20 -3.09 0.79
N VAL A 9 6.37 -3.38 1.36
CA VAL A 9 7.38 -2.35 1.65
C VAL A 9 7.78 -1.64 0.34
N GLY A 10 7.72 -0.31 0.35
CA GLY A 10 8.02 0.52 -0.82
C GLY A 10 6.98 0.47 -1.96
N GLN A 11 5.90 -0.31 -1.83
CA GLN A 11 4.84 -0.35 -2.83
C GLN A 11 3.92 0.88 -2.71
N PRO A 12 3.51 1.49 -3.83
CA PRO A 12 2.54 2.58 -3.82
C PRO A 12 1.10 2.06 -3.66
N ASN A 13 0.16 2.98 -3.42
CA ASN A 13 -1.29 2.69 -3.41
C ASN A 13 -1.75 1.67 -2.37
N VAL A 14 -1.01 1.54 -1.27
CA VAL A 14 -1.37 0.67 -0.14
C VAL A 14 -2.33 1.42 0.77
N TRP A 15 -3.41 0.77 1.17
CA TRP A 15 -4.38 1.28 2.13
C TRP A 15 -4.39 0.37 3.36
N LEU A 16 -4.34 0.94 4.56
CA LEU A 16 -4.32 0.20 5.81
C LEU A 16 -5.53 0.57 6.68
N TYR A 17 -6.29 -0.42 7.12
CA TYR A 17 -7.31 -0.21 8.14
C TYR A 17 -6.71 -0.47 9.53
N LEU A 18 -6.73 0.54 10.40
CA LEU A 18 -6.24 0.39 11.77
C LEU A 18 -7.40 0.32 12.76
N LYS A 19 -7.42 -0.73 13.60
CA LYS A 19 -8.45 -0.94 14.63
C LYS A 19 -8.54 0.23 15.60
N SER A 20 -7.39 0.71 16.08
CA SER A 20 -7.33 1.79 17.07
C SER A 20 -7.84 3.14 16.57
N SER A 21 -7.78 3.38 15.26
CA SER A 21 -8.27 4.63 14.64
C SER A 21 -9.67 4.48 14.04
N GLY A 22 -10.19 3.25 13.94
CA GLY A 22 -11.50 2.96 13.36
C GLY A 22 -11.65 3.40 11.90
N GLY A 23 -10.55 3.40 11.13
CA GLY A 23 -10.55 3.99 9.80
C GLY A 23 -9.35 3.63 8.93
N TRP A 24 -9.51 3.99 7.65
CA TRP A 24 -8.52 3.77 6.60
C TRP A 24 -7.47 4.88 6.56
N PHE A 25 -6.21 4.48 6.59
CA PHE A 25 -5.09 5.27 6.12
C PHE A 25 -4.90 4.96 4.65
N LYS A 26 -5.11 5.96 3.80
CA LYS A 26 -5.05 5.82 2.34
C LYS A 26 -3.68 6.25 1.83
N GLU A 27 -3.29 5.69 0.69
CA GLU A 27 -2.06 6.04 -0.03
C GLU A 27 -0.82 6.00 0.89
N VAL A 28 -0.77 5.01 1.78
CA VAL A 28 0.35 4.86 2.70
C VAL A 28 1.58 4.35 1.97
N HIS A 29 2.74 4.74 2.47
CA HIS A 29 4.03 4.20 2.07
C HIS A 29 4.61 3.44 3.25
N ILE A 30 4.61 2.10 3.17
CA ILE A 30 5.24 1.26 4.19
C ILE A 30 6.75 1.44 4.10
N LEU A 31 7.35 1.86 5.20
CA LEU A 31 8.79 2.10 5.29
C LEU A 31 9.53 0.87 5.80
N ASP A 32 8.97 0.22 6.82
CA ASP A 32 9.62 -0.87 7.53
C ASP A 32 8.59 -1.78 8.20
N VAL A 33 8.91 -3.07 8.25
CA VAL A 33 8.10 -4.10 8.89
C VAL A 33 9.04 -4.98 9.72
N ASN A 34 8.84 -4.94 11.03
CA ASN A 34 9.50 -5.84 11.98
C ASN A 34 8.50 -6.91 12.45
N SER A 35 8.97 -7.85 13.27
CA SER A 35 8.17 -8.97 13.78
C SER A 35 6.89 -8.57 14.52
N GLU A 36 6.85 -7.38 15.13
CA GLU A 36 5.69 -6.92 15.91
C GLU A 36 5.09 -5.59 15.46
N VAL A 37 5.80 -4.80 14.65
CA VAL A 37 5.39 -3.45 14.29
C VAL A 37 5.57 -3.17 12.80
N VAL A 38 4.72 -2.30 12.28
CA VAL A 38 4.86 -1.68 10.96
C VAL A 38 5.01 -0.18 11.12
N THR A 39 5.93 0.39 10.36
CA THR A 39 6.12 1.84 10.23
C THR A 39 5.73 2.26 8.81
N PHE A 40 4.86 3.26 8.70
CA PHE A 40 4.41 3.76 7.40
C PHE A 40 4.24 5.28 7.42
N ARG A 41 4.34 5.89 6.25
CA ARG A 41 3.99 7.29 6.03
C ARG A 41 2.63 7.42 5.38
N TYR A 42 1.93 8.49 5.69
CA TYR A 42 0.67 8.83 5.05
C TYR A 42 0.53 10.34 4.98
N GLU A 43 -0.20 10.81 3.98
CA GLU A 43 -0.55 12.21 3.88
C GLU A 43 -1.91 12.43 4.54
N HIS A 44 -2.01 13.53 5.28
CA HIS A 44 -3.27 14.01 5.81
C HIS A 44 -3.50 15.43 5.30
N GLU A 45 -4.61 15.61 4.60
CA GLU A 45 -5.05 16.91 4.12
C GLU A 45 -6.03 17.52 5.14
N SER A 46 -5.69 18.72 5.61
CA SER A 46 -6.61 19.62 6.29
C SER A 46 -6.84 20.85 5.42
N ASN A 47 -7.90 21.63 5.67
CA ASN A 47 -8.35 22.71 4.79
C ASN A 47 -7.27 23.75 4.37
N ASP A 48 -6.18 23.86 5.12
CA ASP A 48 -5.12 24.85 4.90
C ASP A 48 -3.73 24.24 4.65
N GLU A 49 -3.53 22.92 4.83
CA GLU A 49 -2.20 22.32 4.69
C GLU A 49 -2.24 20.81 4.40
N LYS A 50 -1.34 20.36 3.52
CA LYS A 50 -1.01 18.95 3.31
C LYS A 50 0.21 18.60 4.16
N ARG A 51 0.05 17.69 5.12
CA ARG A 51 1.13 17.23 6.00
C ARG A 51 1.45 15.76 5.77
N LEU A 52 2.73 15.45 5.68
CA LEU A 52 3.24 14.08 5.68
C LEU A 52 3.51 13.64 7.11
N TRP A 53 2.91 12.54 7.51
CA TRP A 53 3.06 11.96 8.84
C TRP A 53 3.70 10.59 8.75
N GLU A 54 4.47 10.24 9.77
CA GLU A 54 5.01 8.90 9.97
C GLU A 54 4.34 8.28 11.21
N LYS A 55 3.97 7.00 11.11
CA LYS A 55 3.30 6.28 12.19
C LYS A 55 3.85 4.87 12.30
N THR A 56 4.13 4.46 13.53
CA THR A 56 4.46 3.08 13.89
C THR A 56 3.30 2.48 14.69
N THR A 57 2.88 1.27 14.35
CA THR A 57 1.82 0.56 15.07
C THR A 57 2.12 -0.94 15.13
N ARG A 58 1.56 -1.62 16.12
CA ARG A 58 1.63 -3.08 16.19
C ARG A 58 0.93 -3.72 15.00
N LEU A 59 1.45 -4.85 14.51
CA LEU A 59 0.85 -5.61 13.42
C LEU A 59 -0.58 -6.06 13.74
N GLU A 60 -0.85 -6.43 14.99
CA GLU A 60 -2.19 -6.83 15.46
C GLU A 60 -3.24 -5.72 15.34
N ASN A 61 -2.80 -4.45 15.27
CA ASN A 61 -3.67 -3.30 15.10
C ASN A 61 -4.08 -3.08 13.64
N VAL A 62 -3.37 -3.70 12.68
CA VAL A 62 -3.76 -3.69 11.26
C VAL A 62 -4.84 -4.76 11.08
N ALA A 63 -6.06 -4.32 10.78
CA ALA A 63 -7.17 -5.25 10.54
C ALA A 63 -7.20 -5.72 9.09
N GLU A 64 -6.92 -4.80 8.16
CA GLU A 64 -7.07 -5.04 6.73
C GLU A 64 -6.04 -4.25 5.92
N VAL A 65 -5.70 -4.81 4.77
CA VAL A 65 -4.77 -4.22 3.81
C VAL A 65 -5.36 -4.37 2.42
N GLU A 66 -5.59 -3.25 1.76
CA GLU A 66 -6.01 -3.16 0.37
C GLU A 66 -4.91 -2.53 -0.49
N ILE A 67 -4.83 -2.98 -1.74
CA ILE A 67 -3.92 -2.41 -2.75
C ILE A 67 -4.81 -1.93 -3.88
N LYS A 68 -4.81 -0.62 -4.11
CA LYS A 68 -5.54 -0.08 -5.25
C LYS A 68 -4.71 -0.33 -6.50
N LEU A 69 -5.08 -1.36 -7.27
CA LEU A 69 -4.54 -1.58 -8.60
C LEU A 69 -4.98 -0.42 -9.50
N LEU A 70 -4.11 0.57 -9.66
CA LEU A 70 -4.26 1.57 -10.72
C LEU A 70 -3.97 0.87 -12.05
N ALA A 71 -4.99 0.20 -12.59
CA ALA A 71 -4.95 -0.34 -13.94
C ALA A 71 -5.04 0.82 -14.95
N MET A 72 -3.97 1.57 -15.09
CA MET A 72 -3.68 2.26 -16.34
C MET A 72 -2.17 2.51 -16.42
N PRO A 73 -1.41 1.60 -17.07
CA PRO A 73 -0.06 1.93 -17.47
C PRO A 73 -0.15 3.14 -18.40
N LYS A 74 0.49 4.23 -18.03
CA LYS A 74 0.57 5.42 -18.89
C LYS A 74 1.35 5.14 -20.18
N ASP A 75 2.10 4.04 -20.19
CA ASP A 75 2.95 3.63 -21.29
C ASP A 75 2.37 2.42 -22.03
N SER A 76 1.99 2.63 -23.28
CA SER A 76 1.43 1.60 -24.17
C SER A 76 2.35 0.38 -24.32
N LYS A 77 3.67 0.55 -24.13
CA LYS A 77 4.64 -0.56 -24.20
C LYS A 77 4.53 -1.50 -22.99
N GLN A 78 4.28 -0.97 -21.80
CA GLN A 78 4.05 -1.81 -20.61
C GLN A 78 2.74 -2.59 -20.72
N ILE A 79 1.69 -2.01 -21.31
CA ILE A 79 0.43 -2.75 -21.58
C ILE A 79 0.69 -3.91 -22.54
N ALA A 80 1.48 -3.67 -23.60
CA ALA A 80 1.82 -4.71 -24.57
C ALA A 80 2.63 -5.85 -23.93
N GLN A 81 3.63 -5.53 -23.09
CA GLN A 81 4.41 -6.53 -22.37
C GLN A 81 3.57 -7.32 -21.37
N LEU A 82 2.66 -6.67 -20.64
CA LEU A 82 1.81 -7.36 -19.67
C LEU A 82 0.83 -8.32 -20.36
N LYS A 83 0.29 -7.93 -21.53
CA LYS A 83 -0.57 -8.79 -22.35
C LYS A 83 0.19 -10.01 -22.88
N ASP A 84 1.41 -9.82 -23.35
CA ASP A 84 2.26 -10.89 -23.87
C ASP A 84 2.56 -11.94 -22.79
N GLN A 85 2.96 -11.48 -21.59
CA GLN A 85 3.24 -12.33 -20.43
C GLN A 85 2.01 -13.14 -19.98
N LEU A 86 0.83 -12.53 -19.99
CA LEU A 86 -0.42 -13.20 -19.60
C LEU A 86 -0.91 -14.19 -20.66
N SER A 87 -0.61 -13.95 -21.93
CA SER A 87 -1.00 -14.84 -23.03
C SER A 87 -0.22 -16.15 -22.99
N HIS A 88 1.06 -16.10 -22.61
CA HIS A 88 1.89 -17.30 -22.41
C HIS A 88 1.49 -18.16 -21.21
N LEU A 89 0.70 -17.63 -20.26
CA LEU A 89 0.23 -18.37 -19.09
C LEU A 89 -1.12 -19.07 -19.32
N LEU A 90 -1.73 -18.86 -20.49
CA LEU A 90 -3.04 -19.41 -20.86
C LEU A 90 -2.96 -20.44 -22.00
N GLU A 91 -1.74 -20.81 -22.41
CA GLU A 91 -1.45 -21.99 -23.27
C GLU A 91 -1.01 -23.20 -22.44
#